data_AF-A0A645JL75-F1
#
_entry.id   AF-A0A645JL75-F1
#
_cell.length_a   1.000
_cell.length_b   1.000
_cell.length_c   1.000
_cell.angle_alpha   90.00
_cell.angle_beta   90.00
_cell.angle_gamma   90.00
#
_symmetry.space_group_name_H-M   'P 1'
#
loop_
_entity.id
_entity.type
_entity.pdbx_description
1 polymer ?
#
loop_
_entity_poly.entity_id
_entity_poly.type
_entity_poly.pdbx_seq_one_letter_code
_entity_poly.pdbx_strand_id
1 'polypeptide(L)'
;MGFDWEDVSDAFSKVKEETCELLEVYQGNDAASIMEEVGDLLFAVVNVARFLGVNPEEALNFTSSKFIDRFGFIEKSANLQGKRLEDMNLEEMDKLWEQAKARNRNP
;
A
#
# COMPACT_ATOMS: atom_id res chain seq x y z
N MET A 1 -3.03 -25.81 8.38
CA MET A 1 -1.65 -25.69 8.87
C MET A 1 -1.67 -24.67 9.99
N GLY A 2 -1.35 -25.12 11.20
CA GLY A 2 -1.45 -24.33 12.42
C GLY A 2 -0.27 -23.39 12.50
N PHE A 3 -0.55 -22.09 12.40
CA PHE A 3 0.42 -21.06 12.70
C PHE A 3 0.12 -20.57 14.12
N ASP A 4 0.71 -21.25 15.10
CA ASP A 4 0.71 -20.83 16.51
C ASP A 4 1.77 -19.73 16.65
N TRP A 5 1.41 -18.48 16.38
CA TRP A 5 2.25 -17.34 16.69
C TRP A 5 1.88 -16.82 18.08
N GLU A 6 2.86 -16.75 18.98
CA GLU A 6 2.64 -16.31 20.37
C GLU A 6 2.72 -14.77 20.51
N ASP A 7 3.43 -14.09 19.61
CA ASP A 7 3.65 -12.62 19.63
C ASP A 7 3.64 -12.00 18.23
N VAL A 8 3.27 -10.71 18.14
CA VAL A 8 3.28 -9.88 16.93
C VAL A 8 4.68 -9.79 16.29
N SER A 9 5.75 -9.94 17.10
CA SER A 9 7.13 -9.97 16.61
C SER A 9 7.37 -11.08 15.60
N ASP A 10 6.72 -12.23 15.78
CA ASP A 10 6.91 -13.40 14.92
C ASP A 10 6.20 -13.17 13.58
N ALA A 11 5.00 -12.58 13.62
CA ALA A 11 4.28 -12.16 12.42
C ALA A 11 5.07 -11.11 11.61
N PHE A 12 5.70 -10.14 12.27
CA PHE A 12 6.60 -9.19 11.60
C PHE A 12 7.87 -9.85 11.04
N SER A 13 8.35 -10.92 11.68
CA SER A 13 9.51 -11.66 11.19
C SER A 13 9.16 -12.39 9.89
N LYS A 14 7.95 -12.97 9.80
CA LYS A 14 7.46 -13.58 8.56
C LYS A 14 7.32 -12.55 7.44
N VAL A 15 6.79 -11.35 7.70
CA VAL A 15 6.75 -10.27 6.68
C VAL A 15 8.14 -9.97 6.11
N LYS A 16 9.20 -10.00 6.93
CA LYS A 16 10.58 -9.78 6.46
C LYS A 16 11.09 -10.94 5.62
N GLU A 17 10.80 -12.17 6.03
CA GLU A 17 11.14 -13.40 5.30
C GLU A 17 10.52 -13.39 3.90
N GLU A 18 9.20 -13.22 3.81
CA GLU A 18 8.46 -13.19 2.53
C GLU A 18 8.91 -12.02 1.62
N THR A 19 9.33 -10.90 2.22
CA THR A 19 9.89 -9.79 1.46
C THR A 19 11.24 -10.19 0.82
N CYS A 20 12.07 -10.95 1.53
CA CYS A 20 13.33 -11.45 0.98
C CYS A 20 13.08 -12.48 -0.12
N GLU A 21 12.14 -13.41 0.07
CA GLU A 21 11.80 -14.43 -0.94
C GLU A 21 11.26 -13.77 -2.22
N LEU A 22 10.37 -12.78 -2.10
CA LEU A 22 9.92 -11.99 -3.25
C LEU A 22 11.08 -11.25 -3.95
N LEU A 23 12.04 -10.72 -3.20
CA LEU A 23 13.22 -10.04 -3.75
C LEU A 23 14.15 -11.01 -4.53
N GLU A 24 14.13 -12.30 -4.24
CA GLU A 24 14.87 -13.31 -4.98
C GLU A 24 14.22 -13.64 -6.33
N VAL A 25 12.89 -13.57 -6.42
CA VAL A 25 12.15 -14.02 -7.62
C VAL A 25 11.63 -12.89 -8.52
N TYR A 26 11.49 -11.64 -8.04
CA TYR A 26 10.79 -10.57 -8.79
C TYR A 26 11.41 -10.17 -10.13
N GLN A 27 12.72 -10.40 -10.31
CA GLN A 27 13.42 -10.14 -11.58
C GLN A 27 13.37 -11.33 -12.55
N GLY A 28 12.85 -12.47 -12.10
CA GLY A 28 12.65 -13.65 -12.92
C GLY A 28 11.51 -13.47 -13.93
N ASN A 29 11.44 -14.39 -14.90
CA ASN A 29 10.30 -14.50 -15.82
C ASN A 29 9.29 -15.56 -15.35
N ASP A 30 9.43 -16.07 -14.12
CA ASP A 30 8.49 -17.04 -13.55
C ASP A 30 7.34 -16.32 -12.84
N ALA A 31 6.26 -16.11 -13.59
CA ALA A 31 5.06 -15.47 -13.06
C ALA A 31 4.39 -16.29 -11.94
N ALA A 32 4.59 -17.62 -11.90
CA ALA A 32 4.00 -18.46 -10.87
C ALA A 32 4.70 -18.24 -9.52
N SER A 33 6.03 -18.26 -9.50
CA SER A 33 6.80 -17.95 -8.29
C SER A 33 6.54 -16.53 -7.80
N ILE A 34 6.50 -15.53 -8.68
CA ILE A 34 6.17 -14.15 -8.28
C ILE A 34 4.77 -14.09 -7.63
N MET A 35 3.79 -14.80 -8.20
CA MET A 35 2.42 -14.81 -7.65
C MET A 35 2.37 -15.49 -6.26
N GLU A 36 3.13 -16.56 -6.06
CA GLU A 36 3.27 -17.28 -4.79
C GLU A 36 3.84 -16.34 -3.71
N GLU A 37 5.03 -15.78 -3.93
CA GLU A 37 5.71 -14.92 -2.95
C GLU A 37 4.93 -13.63 -2.64
N VAL A 38 4.25 -13.05 -3.65
CA VAL A 38 3.35 -11.91 -3.40
C VAL A 38 2.17 -12.34 -2.51
N GLY A 39 1.61 -13.52 -2.73
CA GLY A 39 0.53 -14.07 -1.93
C GLY A 39 0.94 -14.28 -0.48
N ASP A 40 2.10 -14.88 -0.25
CA ASP A 40 2.61 -15.15 1.09
C ASP A 40 2.99 -13.87 1.84
N LEU A 41 3.59 -12.88 1.16
CA LEU A 41 3.82 -11.55 1.73
C LEU A 41 2.51 -10.86 2.16
N LEU A 42 1.48 -10.88 1.31
CA LEU A 42 0.18 -10.31 1.64
C LEU A 42 -0.46 -11.04 2.84
N PHE A 43 -0.35 -12.36 2.89
CA PHE A 43 -0.85 -13.18 4.00
C PHE A 43 -0.12 -12.88 5.31
N ALA A 44 1.19 -12.69 5.28
CA ALA A 44 1.99 -12.29 6.43
C ALA A 44 1.54 -10.91 6.98
N VAL A 45 1.31 -9.93 6.10
CA VAL A 45 0.80 -8.60 6.47
C VAL A 45 -0.60 -8.68 7.09
N VAL A 46 -1.49 -9.53 6.55
CA VAL A 46 -2.82 -9.80 7.12
C VAL A 46 -2.71 -10.33 8.55
N ASN A 47 -1.77 -11.24 8.81
CA ASN A 47 -1.57 -11.77 10.16
C ASN A 47 -1.04 -10.71 11.12
N VAL A 48 -0.10 -9.86 10.71
CA VAL A 48 0.34 -8.71 11.52
C VAL A 48 -0.84 -7.83 11.92
N ALA A 49 -1.72 -7.48 10.98
CA ALA A 49 -2.91 -6.68 11.29
C ALA A 49 -3.81 -7.36 12.34
N ARG A 50 -4.03 -8.68 12.21
CA ARG A 50 -4.83 -9.45 13.16
C ARG A 50 -4.21 -9.47 14.57
N PHE A 51 -2.89 -9.61 14.69
CA PHE A 51 -2.19 -9.54 15.98
C PHE A 51 -2.27 -8.16 16.64
N LEU A 52 -2.29 -7.10 15.83
CA LEU A 52 -2.48 -5.73 16.31
C LEU A 52 -3.95 -5.40 16.64
N GLY A 53 -4.88 -6.36 16.50
CA GLY A 53 -6.31 -6.14 16.72
C GLY A 53 -6.96 -5.27 15.64
N VAL A 54 -6.34 -5.16 14.46
CA VAL A 54 -6.81 -4.36 13.32
C VAL A 54 -7.47 -5.28 12.29
N ASN A 55 -8.66 -4.90 11.81
CA ASN A 55 -9.26 -5.57 10.66
C ASN A 55 -8.48 -5.16 9.38
N PRO A 56 -7.81 -6.10 8.70
CA PRO A 56 -6.99 -5.79 7.52
C PRO A 56 -7.79 -5.22 6.35
N GLU A 57 -9.03 -5.68 6.15
CA GLU A 57 -9.91 -5.20 5.07
C GLU A 57 -10.32 -3.74 5.32
N GLU A 58 -10.71 -3.41 6.56
CA GLU A 58 -11.03 -2.04 6.95
C GLU A 58 -9.82 -1.12 6.82
N ALA A 59 -8.64 -1.57 7.25
CA ALA A 59 -7.39 -0.80 7.14
C ALA A 59 -7.01 -0.51 5.68
N LEU A 60 -7.18 -1.50 4.80
CA LEU A 60 -6.96 -1.36 3.36
C LEU A 60 -7.98 -0.39 2.75
N ASN A 61 -9.27 -0.57 3.03
CA ASN A 61 -10.34 0.29 2.53
C ASN A 61 -10.16 1.75 2.97
N PHE A 62 -9.75 1.98 4.22
CA PHE A 62 -9.43 3.31 4.72
C PHE A 62 -8.26 3.95 3.95
N THR A 63 -7.22 3.18 3.66
CA THR A 63 -6.06 3.67 2.90
C THR A 63 -6.41 3.95 1.44
N SER A 64 -7.18 3.07 0.79
CA SER A 64 -7.70 3.26 -0.57
C SER A 64 -8.60 4.49 -0.68
N SER A 65 -9.48 4.73 0.30
CA SER A 65 -10.34 5.91 0.32
C SER A 65 -9.51 7.21 0.40
N LYS A 66 -8.49 7.26 1.26
CA LYS A 66 -7.56 8.40 1.30
C LYS A 66 -6.84 8.63 -0.03
N PHE A 67 -6.47 7.56 -0.75
CA PHE A 67 -5.85 7.67 -2.06
C PHE A 67 -6.82 8.30 -3.07
N ILE A 68 -8.05 7.79 -3.14
CA ILE A 68 -9.10 8.30 -4.03
C ILE A 68 -9.37 9.78 -3.77
N ASP A 69 -9.53 10.16 -2.50
CA ASP A 69 -9.78 11.56 -2.12
C ASP A 69 -8.63 12.49 -2.52
N ARG A 70 -7.38 12.04 -2.31
CA ARG A 70 -6.20 12.81 -2.68
C ARG A 70 -6.08 12.94 -4.19
N PHE A 71 -6.27 11.85 -4.93
CA PHE A 71 -6.21 11.86 -6.39
C PHE A 71 -7.30 12.78 -6.97
N GLY A 72 -8.53 12.68 -6.46
CA GLY A 72 -9.62 13.57 -6.88
C GLY A 72 -9.36 15.05 -6.57
N PHE A 73 -8.58 15.37 -5.52
CA PHE A 73 -8.11 16.73 -5.29
C PHE A 73 -7.09 17.18 -6.36
N ILE A 74 -6.15 16.32 -6.72
CA ILE A 74 -5.16 16.62 -7.77
C ILE A 74 -5.89 16.87 -9.10
N GLU A 75 -6.84 16.00 -9.48
CA GLU A 75 -7.63 16.16 -10.71
C GLU A 75 -8.36 17.50 -10.77
N LYS A 76 -9.07 17.86 -9.69
CA LYS A 76 -9.77 19.14 -9.60
C LYS A 76 -8.80 20.32 -9.69
N SER A 77 -7.64 20.22 -9.04
CA SER A 77 -6.64 21.29 -9.02
C SER A 77 -5.97 21.47 -10.39
N ALA A 78 -5.71 20.37 -11.11
CA ALA A 78 -5.19 20.40 -12.48
C ALA A 78 -6.19 21.08 -13.42
N ASN A 79 -7.47 20.70 -13.33
CA ASN A 79 -8.54 21.27 -14.13
C ASN A 79 -8.70 22.79 -13.88
N LEU A 80 -8.64 23.23 -12.62
CA LEU A 80 -8.67 24.66 -12.28
C LEU A 80 -7.47 25.44 -12.86
N GLN A 81 -6.34 24.78 -13.10
CA GLN A 81 -5.16 25.36 -13.75
C GLN A 81 -5.22 25.27 -15.28
N GLY A 82 -6.32 24.74 -15.85
CA GLY A 82 -6.45 24.50 -17.28
C GLY A 82 -5.51 23.42 -17.82
N LYS A 83 -5.00 22.53 -16.95
CA LYS A 83 -4.09 21.44 -17.30
C LYS A 83 -4.81 20.09 -17.22
N ARG A 84 -4.41 19.15 -18.08
CA ARG A 84 -4.74 17.73 -17.90
C ARG A 84 -3.66 17.10 -17.01
N LEU A 85 -4.03 16.08 -16.24
CA LEU A 85 -3.07 15.35 -15.39
C LEU A 85 -1.90 14.79 -16.21
N GLU A 86 -2.18 14.22 -17.38
CA GLU A 86 -1.18 13.66 -18.29
C GLU A 86 -0.14 14.67 -18.79
N ASP A 87 -0.44 15.97 -18.72
CA ASP A 87 0.48 17.05 -19.10
C ASP A 87 1.28 17.60 -17.90
N MET A 88 1.01 17.11 -16.68
CA MET A 88 1.73 17.54 -15.46
C MET A 88 2.99 16.71 -15.26
N ASN A 89 4.05 17.36 -14.80
CA ASN A 89 5.25 16.64 -14.38
C ASN A 89 5.11 16.09 -12.95
N LEU A 90 5.99 15.16 -12.57
CA LEU A 90 5.98 14.53 -11.25
C LEU A 90 6.09 15.55 -10.10
N GLU A 91 6.89 16.61 -10.25
CA GLU A 91 7.02 17.62 -9.19
C GLU A 91 5.72 18.41 -8.96
N GLU A 92 4.98 18.70 -10.04
CA GLU A 92 3.69 19.37 -9.95
C GLU A 92 2.64 18.47 -9.30
N MET A 93 2.62 17.19 -9.67
CA MET A 93 1.74 16.19 -9.05
C MET A 93 2.07 16.01 -7.56
N ASP A 94 3.36 15.90 -7.21
CA ASP A 94 3.82 15.77 -5.82
C ASP A 94 3.43 16.98 -4.97
N LYS A 95 3.56 18.20 -5.51
CA LYS A 95 3.10 19.43 -4.83
C LYS A 95 1.60 19.39 -4.53
N LEU A 96 0.78 18.95 -5.49
CA LEU A 96 -0.66 18.81 -5.28
C LEU A 96 -0.99 17.65 -4.32
N TRP A 97 -0.21 16.58 -4.35
CA TRP A 97 -0.35 15.43 -3.44
C TRP A 97 -0.08 15.82 -1.98
N GLU A 98 0.98 16.60 -1.71
CA GLU A 98 1.27 17.12 -0.37
C GLU A 98 0.19 18.11 0.12
N GLN A 99 -0.35 18.94 -0.78
CA GLN A 99 -1.51 19.79 -0.45
C GLN A 99 -2.75 18.94 -0.10
N ALA A 100 -3.00 17.86 -0.85
CA ALA A 100 -4.10 16.94 -0.58
C ALA A 100 -3.93 16.23 0.78
N LYS A 101 -2.70 15.79 1.11
CA LYS A 101 -2.37 15.22 2.43
C LYS A 101 -2.62 16.21 3.57
N ALA A 102 -2.24 17.48 3.41
CA ALA A 102 -2.45 18.52 4.41
C ALA A 102 -3.94 18.78 4.67
N ARG A 103 -4.79 18.66 3.64
CA ARG A 103 -6.25 18.80 3.77
C ARG A 103 -6.91 17.60 4.47
N ASN A 104 -6.41 16.39 4.22
CA ASN A 104 -6.90 15.16 4.85
C ASN A 104 -6.23 14.88 6.21
N ARG A 105 -5.45 15.82 6.76
CA ARG A 105 -4.98 15.78 8.15
C ARG A 105 -6.12 16.29 9.06
N ASN A 106 -7.06 15.40 9.37
CA ASN A 106 -7.86 15.47 10.59
C ASN A 106 -8.33 14.05 10.99
N PRO A 107 -8.55 13.82 12.30
CA PRO A 107 -8.26 12.56 12.99
C PRO A 107 -9.25 11.43 12.71
#